data_AF-A0A382PG45-F1
#
_entry.id   AF-A0A382PG45-F1
#
_cell.length_a   1.000
_cell.length_b   1.000
_cell.length_c   1.000
_cell.angle_alpha   90.00
_cell.angle_beta   90.00
_cell.angle_gamma   90.00
#
_symmetry.space_group_name_H-M   'P 1'
#
loop_
_entity.id
_entity.type
_entity.pdbx_description
1 polymer ?
#
loop_
_entity_poly.entity_id
_entity_poly.type
_entity_poly.pdbx_seq_one_letter_code
_entity_poly.pdbx_strand_id
1 'polypeptide(L)'
;MSRLFHTEEGLVSPSLGEELTCYRRVRKHLHLPATKETAQVYLLARAYPETDSPLHLTLNDIDVAAIEPIRRSYHWYCIDVDAKVLRPGSNTLELWTDSAAMDAWSLALESGHGDPRSEVSDDEGATWRHHHMGYLNSVRAEYVIRIRIAEGEDPPPPPVVWEDPASPRLASLRQQLPAEAITSGSVRQKVRALSSWLASSWEHTGSGRAEQYAPWDAQTLLAWAPRQQGHNGKRPIAMCVHYAAALVSAAQAVGLPARCAVTTESCNGSQGHFIAEVWDAENAQWFAVDPNSDALFVRDGHLM
;
A
#
# COMPACT_ATOMS: atom_id res chain seq x y z
N MET A 1 -11.03 -22.30 -8.13
CA MET A 1 -9.70 -21.67 -7.99
C MET A 1 -9.59 -20.64 -9.09
N SER A 2 -8.89 -19.53 -8.89
CA SER A 2 -8.77 -18.41 -9.84
C SER A 2 -7.41 -17.74 -9.63
N ARG A 3 -6.92 -17.01 -10.64
CA ARG A 3 -5.63 -16.33 -10.59
C ARG A 3 -5.75 -14.86 -10.96
N LEU A 4 -5.03 -14.01 -10.24
CA LEU A 4 -4.83 -12.60 -10.55
C LEU A 4 -3.60 -12.41 -11.45
N PHE A 5 -3.77 -11.67 -12.54
CA PHE A 5 -2.74 -11.29 -13.49
C PHE A 5 -2.46 -9.80 -13.37
N HIS A 6 -1.19 -9.45 -13.19
CA HIS A 6 -0.70 -8.09 -12.99
C HIS A 6 0.79 -8.03 -13.39
N THR A 7 1.35 -6.81 -13.51
CA THR A 7 2.78 -6.58 -13.77
C THR A 7 3.42 -5.59 -12.78
N GLU A 8 2.69 -5.26 -11.71
CA GLU A 8 3.11 -4.37 -10.62
C GLU A 8 2.80 -5.00 -9.27
N GLU A 9 3.41 -4.52 -8.19
CA GLU A 9 3.19 -5.05 -6.82
C GLU A 9 2.09 -4.27 -6.07
N GLY A 10 1.87 -3.02 -6.44
CA GLY A 10 0.83 -2.13 -5.90
C GLY A 10 1.42 -1.01 -5.05
N LEU A 11 2.71 -0.73 -5.21
CA LEU A 11 3.47 0.27 -4.47
C LEU A 11 3.21 1.66 -5.04
N VAL A 12 2.03 2.18 -4.74
CA VAL A 12 1.53 3.46 -5.26
C VAL A 12 1.89 4.61 -4.33
N SER A 13 2.35 5.72 -4.91
CA SER A 13 2.38 7.01 -4.22
C SER A 13 1.07 7.77 -4.47
N PRO A 14 0.27 8.10 -3.45
CA PRO A 14 -1.00 8.81 -3.66
C PRO A 14 -0.86 10.19 -4.31
N SER A 15 0.34 10.77 -4.29
CA SER A 15 0.65 12.06 -4.90
C SER A 15 1.20 11.95 -6.32
N LEU A 16 1.37 10.73 -6.85
CA LEU A 16 1.87 10.50 -8.20
C LEU A 16 0.95 9.50 -8.92
N GLY A 17 0.05 10.03 -9.73
CA GLY A 17 -0.85 9.27 -10.59
C GLY A 17 -0.71 9.67 -12.06
N GLU A 18 -1.57 9.06 -12.87
CA GLU A 18 -1.76 9.42 -14.26
C GLU A 18 -3.12 10.08 -14.45
N GLU A 19 -3.10 11.37 -14.73
CA GLU A 19 -4.28 12.16 -14.95
C GLU A 19 -4.82 11.88 -16.35
N LEU A 20 -6.05 11.38 -16.42
CA LEU A 20 -6.65 10.95 -17.68
C LEU A 20 -7.48 12.09 -18.28
N THR A 21 -7.40 12.23 -19.61
CA THR A 21 -8.20 13.16 -20.40
C THR A 21 -8.61 12.50 -21.71
N CYS A 22 -9.36 13.19 -22.57
CA CYS A 22 -9.69 12.69 -23.90
C CYS A 22 -8.43 12.54 -24.80
N TYR A 23 -7.43 13.40 -24.58
CA TYR A 23 -6.11 13.36 -25.22
C TYR A 23 -5.14 12.43 -24.52
N ARG A 24 -5.15 12.45 -23.17
CA ARG A 24 -4.24 11.70 -22.32
C ARG A 24 -4.83 10.36 -21.94
N ARG A 25 -4.55 9.37 -22.77
CA ARG A 25 -5.06 8.01 -22.64
C ARG A 25 -3.98 7.07 -22.15
N VAL A 26 -4.38 5.99 -21.52
CA VAL A 26 -3.44 4.98 -21.01
C VAL A 26 -3.73 3.62 -21.59
N ARG A 27 -2.68 2.82 -21.76
CA ARG A 27 -2.75 1.41 -22.13
C ARG A 27 -2.01 0.54 -21.13
N LYS A 28 -2.55 -0.65 -20.90
CA LYS A 28 -1.92 -1.73 -20.15
C LYS A 28 -1.98 -3.01 -20.96
N HIS A 29 -0.88 -3.75 -21.00
CA HIS A 29 -0.82 -5.05 -21.67
C HIS A 29 -0.64 -6.18 -20.65
N LEU A 30 -1.58 -7.12 -20.64
CA LEU A 30 -1.53 -8.32 -19.79
C LEU A 30 -1.58 -9.58 -20.65
N HIS A 31 -0.71 -10.53 -20.33
CA HIS A 31 -0.69 -11.84 -21.00
C HIS A 31 -1.53 -12.84 -20.20
N LEU A 32 -2.57 -13.38 -20.83
CA LEU A 32 -3.54 -14.26 -20.19
C LEU A 32 -3.60 -15.63 -20.89
N PRO A 33 -3.86 -16.73 -20.18
CA PRO A 33 -4.29 -17.97 -20.81
C PRO A 33 -5.70 -17.81 -21.40
N ALA A 34 -6.15 -18.82 -22.14
CA ALA A 34 -7.53 -18.87 -22.58
C ALA A 34 -8.48 -18.94 -21.37
N THR A 35 -9.56 -18.16 -21.39
CA THR A 35 -10.67 -18.26 -20.43
C THR A 35 -11.99 -18.44 -21.18
N LYS A 36 -12.95 -19.12 -20.55
CA LYS A 36 -14.34 -19.18 -21.00
C LYS A 36 -15.31 -18.56 -20.00
N GLU A 37 -14.83 -18.23 -18.81
CA GLU A 37 -15.61 -17.68 -17.72
C GLU A 37 -15.44 -16.17 -17.65
N THR A 38 -16.45 -15.47 -17.14
CA THR A 38 -16.39 -14.04 -16.86
C THR A 38 -15.14 -13.71 -16.03
N ALA A 39 -14.39 -12.71 -16.49
CA ALA A 39 -13.22 -12.19 -15.80
C ALA A 39 -13.60 -10.96 -14.96
N GLN A 40 -12.75 -10.64 -14.00
CA GLN A 40 -12.85 -9.38 -13.23
C GLN A 40 -11.64 -8.51 -13.50
N VAL A 41 -11.87 -7.31 -14.02
CA VAL A 41 -10.87 -6.24 -14.11
C VAL A 41 -10.92 -5.44 -12.81
N TYR A 42 -9.77 -5.25 -12.20
CA TYR A 42 -9.57 -4.36 -11.06
C TYR A 42 -8.69 -3.20 -11.49
N LEU A 43 -9.13 -1.97 -11.21
CA LEU A 43 -8.32 -0.77 -11.42
C LEU A 43 -8.33 0.07 -10.15
N LEU A 44 -7.17 0.58 -9.77
CA LEU A 44 -7.03 1.49 -8.65
C LEU A 44 -7.01 2.93 -9.18
N ALA A 45 -8.10 3.67 -8.97
CA ALA A 45 -8.26 5.02 -9.50
C ALA A 45 -8.92 5.94 -8.49
N ARG A 46 -8.78 7.25 -8.69
CA ARG A 46 -9.46 8.30 -7.94
C ARG A 46 -10.18 9.23 -8.91
N ALA A 47 -11.48 9.39 -8.72
CA ALA A 47 -12.23 10.47 -9.34
C ALA A 47 -12.02 11.77 -8.55
N TYR A 48 -11.81 12.89 -9.24
CA TYR A 48 -11.75 14.19 -8.60
C TYR A 48 -13.15 14.62 -8.11
N PRO A 49 -13.27 15.43 -7.03
CA PRO A 49 -14.56 15.66 -6.36
C PRO A 49 -15.70 16.21 -7.25
N GLU A 50 -15.37 17.03 -8.24
CA GLU A 50 -16.33 17.74 -9.10
C GLU A 50 -16.55 17.06 -10.45
N THR A 51 -15.95 15.88 -10.67
CA THR A 51 -16.13 15.18 -11.95
C THR A 51 -17.44 14.41 -11.99
N ASP A 52 -18.16 14.55 -13.09
CA ASP A 52 -19.25 13.67 -13.50
C ASP A 52 -18.90 12.93 -14.81
N SER A 53 -17.66 13.06 -15.31
CA SER A 53 -17.23 12.39 -16.53
C SER A 53 -16.90 10.92 -16.24
N PRO A 54 -17.42 9.96 -17.03
CA PRO A 54 -17.11 8.56 -16.81
C PRO A 54 -15.64 8.26 -17.15
N LEU A 55 -15.10 7.21 -16.53
CA LEU A 55 -13.86 6.58 -16.95
C LEU A 55 -14.19 5.46 -17.94
N HIS A 56 -13.88 5.68 -19.21
CA HIS A 56 -14.05 4.68 -20.26
C HIS A 56 -12.98 3.62 -20.15
N LEU A 57 -13.38 2.36 -20.30
CA LEU A 57 -12.50 1.21 -20.36
C LEU A 57 -12.80 0.42 -21.63
N THR A 58 -11.79 0.23 -22.46
CA THR A 58 -11.83 -0.71 -23.59
C THR A 58 -10.89 -1.87 -23.33
N LEU A 59 -11.26 -3.03 -23.88
CA LEU A 59 -10.45 -4.24 -23.84
C LEU A 59 -10.34 -4.80 -25.26
N ASN A 60 -9.11 -4.86 -25.80
CA ASN A 60 -8.85 -5.26 -27.18
C ASN A 60 -9.71 -4.47 -28.20
N ASP A 61 -9.75 -3.15 -28.05
CA ASP A 61 -10.51 -2.20 -28.87
C ASP A 61 -12.05 -2.36 -28.79
N ILE A 62 -12.55 -3.11 -27.80
CA ILE A 62 -13.98 -3.26 -27.51
C ILE A 62 -14.33 -2.47 -26.25
N ASP A 63 -15.31 -1.58 -26.33
CA ASP A 63 -15.84 -0.89 -25.15
C ASP A 63 -16.47 -1.89 -24.18
N VAL A 64 -15.95 -1.94 -22.94
CA VAL A 64 -16.45 -2.88 -21.92
C VAL A 64 -17.13 -2.17 -20.76
N ALA A 65 -16.76 -0.92 -20.44
CA ALA A 65 -17.40 -0.15 -19.38
C ALA A 65 -17.24 1.36 -19.55
N ALA A 66 -18.25 2.09 -19.07
CA ALA A 66 -18.17 3.51 -18.71
C ALA A 66 -18.39 3.59 -17.20
N ILE A 67 -17.31 3.88 -16.46
CA ILE A 67 -17.29 3.74 -15.00
C ILE A 67 -17.65 5.07 -14.36
N GLU A 68 -18.71 5.06 -13.57
CA GLU A 68 -19.18 6.23 -12.83
C GLU A 68 -18.22 6.61 -11.68
N PRO A 69 -17.99 7.92 -11.44
CA PRO A 69 -17.08 8.36 -10.40
C PRO A 69 -17.61 8.06 -8.99
N ILE A 70 -16.80 7.39 -8.18
CA ILE A 70 -17.03 7.27 -6.74
C ILE A 70 -16.19 8.33 -6.03
N ARG A 71 -16.87 9.28 -5.35
CA ARG A 71 -16.25 10.41 -4.64
C ARG A 71 -15.52 9.97 -3.36
N ARG A 72 -14.38 9.32 -3.51
CA ARG A 72 -13.48 8.85 -2.44
C ARG A 72 -12.03 9.12 -2.82
N SER A 73 -11.10 8.83 -1.90
CA SER A 73 -9.68 8.65 -2.25
C SER A 73 -9.52 7.51 -3.27
N TYR A 74 -8.28 7.21 -3.67
CA TYR A 74 -7.98 6.03 -4.49
C TYR A 74 -8.78 4.79 -4.03
N HIS A 75 -9.48 4.19 -4.98
CA HIS A 75 -10.44 3.12 -4.76
C HIS A 75 -10.28 2.04 -5.83
N TRP A 76 -10.46 0.79 -5.43
CA TRP A 76 -10.49 -0.35 -6.33
C TRP A 76 -11.86 -0.46 -6.99
N TYR A 77 -11.93 -0.13 -8.28
CA TYR A 77 -13.10 -0.41 -9.09
C TYR A 77 -13.02 -1.84 -9.62
N CYS A 78 -14.14 -2.56 -9.58
CA CYS A 78 -14.25 -3.94 -10.02
C CYS A 78 -15.26 -4.01 -11.16
N ILE A 79 -14.84 -4.52 -12.31
CA ILE A 79 -15.64 -4.57 -13.53
C ILE A 79 -15.67 -6.01 -14.02
N ASP A 80 -16.88 -6.58 -14.12
CA ASP A 80 -17.08 -7.89 -14.73
C ASP A 80 -16.99 -7.77 -16.27
N VAL A 81 -16.24 -8.66 -16.89
CA VAL A 81 -15.94 -8.63 -18.33
C VAL A 81 -16.20 -10.00 -18.95
N ASP A 82 -16.99 -10.05 -20.04
CA ASP A 82 -17.31 -11.29 -20.76
C ASP A 82 -16.01 -11.91 -21.34
N ALA A 83 -15.84 -13.22 -21.18
CA ALA A 83 -14.69 -13.95 -21.70
C ALA A 83 -14.44 -13.73 -23.20
N LYS A 84 -15.48 -13.42 -23.98
CA LYS A 84 -15.41 -13.23 -25.44
C LYS A 84 -14.60 -12.02 -25.87
N VAL A 85 -14.46 -11.00 -25.00
CA VAL A 85 -13.62 -9.83 -25.32
C VAL A 85 -12.15 -10.08 -25.00
N LEU A 86 -11.85 -11.12 -24.20
CA LEU A 86 -10.49 -11.56 -23.91
C LEU A 86 -10.00 -12.52 -24.98
N ARG A 87 -8.68 -12.56 -25.18
CA ARG A 87 -8.03 -13.53 -26.06
C ARG A 87 -6.85 -14.21 -25.36
N PRO A 88 -6.54 -15.47 -25.72
CA PRO A 88 -5.29 -16.07 -25.27
C PRO A 88 -4.10 -15.22 -25.75
N GLY A 89 -3.14 -15.00 -24.86
CA GLY A 89 -1.98 -14.16 -25.13
C GLY A 89 -2.16 -12.72 -24.67
N SER A 90 -1.68 -11.76 -25.46
CA SER A 90 -1.66 -10.34 -25.07
C SER A 90 -3.04 -9.70 -25.18
N ASN A 91 -3.50 -9.13 -24.07
CA ASN A 91 -4.72 -8.34 -23.97
C ASN A 91 -4.35 -6.89 -23.65
N THR A 92 -4.98 -5.95 -24.33
CA THR A 92 -4.72 -4.51 -24.15
C THR A 92 -5.94 -3.88 -23.52
N LEU A 93 -5.73 -3.22 -22.37
CA LEU A 93 -6.71 -2.39 -21.70
C LEU A 93 -6.40 -0.94 -22.02
N GLU A 94 -7.36 -0.16 -22.50
CA GLU A 94 -7.21 1.28 -22.69
C GLU A 94 -8.21 2.04 -21.81
N LEU A 95 -7.74 3.11 -21.16
CA LEU A 95 -8.60 3.98 -20.37
C LEU A 95 -8.41 5.45 -20.72
N TRP A 96 -9.51 6.18 -20.68
CA TRP A 96 -9.59 7.61 -20.94
C TRP A 96 -10.91 8.17 -20.39
N THR A 97 -11.09 9.49 -20.44
CA THR A 97 -12.31 10.18 -19.98
C THR A 97 -12.62 11.35 -20.90
N ASP A 98 -13.86 11.85 -20.91
CA ASP A 98 -14.28 12.89 -21.85
C ASP A 98 -13.73 14.28 -21.50
N SER A 99 -13.24 14.47 -20.26
CA SER A 99 -12.63 15.75 -19.85
C SER A 99 -11.39 16.05 -20.68
N ALA A 100 -11.23 17.32 -21.09
CA ALA A 100 -10.01 17.81 -21.71
C ALA A 100 -8.94 18.20 -20.66
N ALA A 101 -9.33 18.37 -19.39
CA ALA A 101 -8.46 18.80 -18.30
C ALA A 101 -8.10 17.63 -17.36
N MET A 102 -6.94 17.75 -16.70
CA MET A 102 -6.39 16.77 -15.75
C MET A 102 -7.07 16.83 -14.37
N ASP A 103 -8.40 16.91 -14.36
CA ASP A 103 -9.22 17.14 -13.18
C ASP A 103 -10.45 16.22 -13.13
N ALA A 104 -10.46 15.16 -13.94
CA ALA A 104 -11.51 14.15 -13.92
C ALA A 104 -11.07 12.89 -13.17
N TRP A 105 -10.03 12.23 -13.66
CA TRP A 105 -9.54 10.97 -13.10
C TRP A 105 -8.04 10.97 -12.90
N SER A 106 -7.59 10.36 -11.81
CA SER A 106 -6.18 10.03 -11.54
C SER A 106 -6.09 8.51 -11.39
N LEU A 107 -5.36 7.85 -12.28
CA LEU A 107 -5.11 6.41 -12.25
C LEU A 107 -3.84 6.12 -11.46
N ALA A 108 -3.89 5.13 -10.58
CA ALA A 108 -2.72 4.76 -9.79
C ALA A 108 -1.65 4.13 -10.67
N LEU A 109 -0.40 4.51 -10.39
CA LEU A 109 0.77 3.95 -11.05
C LEU A 109 1.82 3.56 -10.02
N GLU A 110 2.57 2.51 -10.33
CA GLU A 110 3.77 2.09 -9.63
C GLU A 110 4.99 2.49 -10.47
N SER A 111 5.86 3.34 -9.93
CA SER A 111 7.04 3.82 -10.64
C SER A 111 8.26 2.91 -10.45
N GLY A 112 9.27 3.04 -11.31
CA GLY A 112 10.55 2.32 -11.18
C GLY A 112 10.68 1.09 -12.06
N HIS A 113 9.75 0.88 -12.98
CA HIS A 113 9.79 -0.23 -13.94
C HIS A 113 10.73 0.07 -15.11
N GLY A 114 11.75 -0.76 -15.32
CA GLY A 114 12.72 -0.58 -16.40
C GLY A 114 12.13 -0.76 -17.80
N ASP A 115 11.25 -1.75 -17.95
CA ASP A 115 10.57 -2.13 -19.19
C ASP A 115 9.06 -2.37 -18.91
N PRO A 116 8.29 -1.29 -18.70
CA PRO A 116 6.89 -1.41 -18.32
C PRO A 116 6.02 -1.86 -19.49
N ARG A 117 4.98 -2.64 -19.20
CA ARG A 117 3.90 -3.02 -20.11
C ARG A 117 2.71 -2.07 -20.07
N SER A 118 2.99 -0.82 -19.72
CA SER A 118 2.05 0.29 -19.66
C SER A 118 2.53 1.43 -20.52
N GLU A 119 1.60 2.14 -21.14
CA GLU A 119 1.89 3.21 -22.09
C GLU A 119 0.92 4.36 -21.90
N VAL A 120 1.36 5.58 -22.18
CA VAL A 120 0.54 6.78 -22.23
C VAL A 120 0.54 7.35 -23.65
N SER A 121 -0.58 7.92 -24.05
CA SER A 121 -0.73 8.75 -25.24
C SER A 121 -1.07 10.18 -24.80
N ASP A 122 -0.68 11.17 -25.61
CA ASP A 122 -1.06 12.58 -25.43
C ASP A 122 -1.84 13.12 -26.65
N ASP A 123 -2.24 12.23 -27.56
CA ASP A 123 -2.82 12.53 -28.89
C ASP A 123 -3.99 11.60 -29.23
N GLU A 124 -4.85 11.35 -28.23
CA GLU A 124 -6.09 10.57 -28.37
C GLU A 124 -5.85 9.11 -28.80
N GLY A 125 -4.67 8.57 -28.51
CA GLY A 125 -4.26 7.21 -28.82
C GLY A 125 -3.59 7.04 -30.19
N ALA A 126 -3.21 8.12 -30.88
CA ALA A 126 -2.50 8.03 -32.15
C ALA A 126 -1.03 7.56 -31.96
N THR A 127 -0.36 8.00 -30.91
CA THR A 127 0.99 7.56 -30.53
C THR A 127 1.07 7.18 -29.05
N TRP A 128 1.99 6.27 -28.74
CA TRP A 128 2.12 5.65 -27.42
C TRP A 128 3.58 5.65 -26.96
N ARG A 129 3.78 5.91 -25.67
CA ARG A 129 5.11 5.89 -25.03
C ARG A 129 5.05 5.25 -23.66
N HIS A 130 6.09 4.49 -23.32
CA HIS A 130 6.27 3.79 -22.03
C HIS A 130 7.32 4.47 -21.13
N HIS A 131 7.60 5.74 -21.38
CA HIS A 131 8.55 6.56 -20.64
C HIS A 131 7.99 7.97 -20.46
N HIS A 132 8.49 8.72 -19.46
CA HIS A 132 7.97 10.04 -19.06
C HIS A 132 6.48 9.99 -18.65
N MET A 133 6.05 8.96 -17.95
CA MET A 133 4.67 8.73 -17.52
C MET A 133 4.33 9.51 -16.23
N GLY A 134 3.04 9.51 -15.85
CA GLY A 134 2.46 10.29 -14.76
C GLY A 134 2.30 11.77 -15.12
N TYR A 135 1.48 12.53 -14.38
CA TYR A 135 1.23 13.95 -14.75
C TYR A 135 2.48 14.83 -14.77
N LEU A 136 3.52 14.47 -14.01
CA LEU A 136 4.81 15.17 -14.01
C LEU A 136 5.73 14.74 -15.17
N ASN A 137 5.32 13.75 -15.95
CA ASN A 137 6.07 13.14 -17.04
C ASN A 137 7.50 12.73 -16.65
N SER A 138 7.68 12.18 -15.45
CA SER A 138 8.99 12.02 -14.81
C SER A 138 9.40 10.58 -14.53
N VAL A 139 8.52 9.61 -14.79
CA VAL A 139 8.77 8.20 -14.43
C VAL A 139 8.59 7.24 -15.60
N ARG A 140 9.14 6.04 -15.44
CA ARG A 140 8.64 4.84 -16.10
C ARG A 140 7.82 4.08 -15.07
N ALA A 141 6.65 3.59 -15.46
CA ALA A 141 5.70 3.08 -14.50
C ALA A 141 4.78 2.00 -15.08
N GLU A 142 4.17 1.24 -14.20
CA GLU A 142 3.09 0.32 -14.51
C GLU A 142 1.79 0.87 -13.92
N TYR A 143 0.71 0.90 -14.71
CA TYR A 143 -0.60 1.21 -14.17
C TYR A 143 -1.11 0.05 -13.32
N VAL A 144 -1.73 0.39 -12.20
CA VAL A 144 -2.29 -0.57 -11.24
C VAL A 144 -3.65 -1.04 -11.74
N ILE A 145 -3.57 -1.92 -12.73
CA ILE A 145 -4.70 -2.58 -13.40
C ILE A 145 -4.39 -4.07 -13.42
N ARG A 146 -5.35 -4.86 -12.94
CA ARG A 146 -5.22 -6.31 -12.76
C ARG A 146 -6.42 -7.03 -13.35
N ILE A 147 -6.25 -8.26 -13.80
CA ILE A 147 -7.35 -9.11 -14.28
C ILE A 147 -7.34 -10.43 -13.50
N ARG A 148 -8.47 -10.80 -12.91
CA ARG A 148 -8.69 -12.15 -12.37
C ARG A 148 -9.51 -12.99 -13.33
N ILE A 149 -9.04 -14.20 -13.60
CA ILE A 149 -9.76 -15.21 -14.38
C ILE A 149 -9.84 -16.53 -13.62
N ALA A 150 -10.75 -17.42 -14.03
CA ALA A 150 -10.96 -18.71 -13.39
C ALA A 150 -9.76 -19.66 -13.54
N GLU A 151 -8.95 -19.51 -14.58
CA GLU A 151 -7.85 -20.42 -14.87
C GLU A 151 -6.59 -20.09 -14.06
N GLY A 152 -6.22 -21.04 -13.20
CA GLY A 152 -5.00 -21.01 -12.41
C GLY A 152 -5.25 -20.77 -10.93
N GLU A 153 -4.14 -20.60 -10.21
CA GLU A 153 -4.11 -20.36 -8.78
C GLU A 153 -3.17 -19.19 -8.49
N ASP A 154 -3.52 -18.38 -7.50
CA ASP A 154 -2.61 -17.38 -6.96
C ASP A 154 -1.41 -18.07 -6.30
N PRO A 155 -0.20 -17.48 -6.39
CA PRO A 155 0.94 -18.01 -5.65
C PRO A 155 0.64 -18.00 -4.15
N PRO A 156 1.19 -18.95 -3.37
CA PRO A 156 1.11 -18.87 -1.92
C PRO A 156 1.72 -17.55 -1.44
N PRO A 157 1.26 -17.00 -0.30
CA PRO A 157 1.86 -15.80 0.26
C PRO A 157 3.37 -16.02 0.50
N PRO A 158 4.20 -14.97 0.32
CA PRO A 158 5.62 -15.08 0.58
C PRO A 158 5.87 -15.45 2.05
N PRO A 159 6.96 -16.15 2.36
CA PRO A 159 7.33 -16.45 3.73
C PRO A 159 7.60 -15.14 4.49
N VAL A 160 7.30 -15.14 5.79
CA VAL A 160 7.64 -14.02 6.67
C VAL A 160 9.18 -13.90 6.73
N VAL A 161 9.67 -12.69 6.50
CA VAL A 161 11.09 -12.35 6.65
C VAL A 161 11.26 -11.63 7.98
N TRP A 162 12.14 -12.15 8.83
CA TRP A 162 12.52 -11.53 10.09
C TRP A 162 13.82 -10.74 9.90
N GLU A 163 13.95 -9.62 10.61
CA GLU A 163 15.20 -8.87 10.65
C GLU A 163 16.29 -9.70 11.33
N ASP A 164 17.53 -9.55 10.86
CA ASP A 164 18.70 -10.13 11.53
C ASP A 164 19.06 -9.27 12.76
N PRO A 165 18.92 -9.78 14.00
CA PRO A 165 19.25 -9.03 15.21
C PRO A 165 20.74 -8.68 15.32
N ALA A 166 21.61 -9.38 14.57
CA ALA A 166 23.04 -9.07 14.51
C ALA A 166 23.37 -7.97 13.50
N SER A 167 22.40 -7.51 12.70
CA SER A 167 22.64 -6.47 11.70
C SER A 167 23.14 -5.17 12.34
N PRO A 168 24.07 -4.44 11.69
CA PRO A 168 24.54 -3.15 12.20
C PRO A 168 23.42 -2.12 12.44
N ARG A 169 22.36 -2.18 11.62
CA ARG A 169 21.18 -1.31 11.75
C ARG A 169 20.43 -1.58 13.05
N LEU A 170 20.13 -2.84 13.36
CA LEU A 170 19.47 -3.19 14.62
C LEU A 170 20.38 -3.01 15.83
N ALA A 171 21.69 -3.20 15.70
CA ALA A 171 22.65 -2.86 16.75
C ALA A 171 22.61 -1.35 17.07
N SER A 172 22.54 -0.48 16.06
CA SER A 172 22.41 0.97 16.24
C SER A 172 21.06 1.36 16.84
N LEU A 173 19.96 0.71 16.44
CA LEU A 173 18.65 0.93 17.06
C LEU A 173 18.65 0.53 18.54
N ARG A 174 19.26 -0.62 18.87
CA ARG A 174 19.34 -1.14 20.25
C ARG A 174 19.98 -0.16 21.23
N GLN A 175 20.93 0.65 20.78
CA GLN A 175 21.58 1.68 21.61
C GLN A 175 20.63 2.80 22.07
N GLN A 176 19.49 2.98 21.41
CA GLN A 176 18.49 4.00 21.73
C GLN A 176 17.34 3.45 22.58
N LEU A 177 17.25 2.13 22.75
CA LEU A 177 16.15 1.49 23.46
C LEU A 177 16.28 1.69 24.98
N PRO A 178 15.16 1.71 25.72
CA PRO A 178 15.19 1.73 27.18
C PRO A 178 15.94 0.52 27.74
N ALA A 179 16.73 0.73 28.80
CA ALA A 179 17.58 -0.30 29.38
C ALA A 179 16.77 -1.53 29.81
N GLU A 180 15.56 -1.33 30.32
CA GLU A 180 14.62 -2.36 30.78
C GLU A 180 14.17 -3.29 29.65
N ALA A 181 14.19 -2.83 28.40
CA ALA A 181 13.89 -3.67 27.24
C ALA A 181 15.09 -4.55 26.81
N ILE A 182 16.30 -4.14 27.17
CA ILE A 182 17.55 -4.79 26.79
C ILE A 182 17.98 -5.81 27.86
N THR A 183 17.77 -5.50 29.13
CA THR A 183 18.17 -6.32 30.27
C THR A 183 17.40 -7.64 30.36
N SER A 184 17.85 -8.53 31.25
CA SER A 184 17.17 -9.80 31.55
C SER A 184 15.80 -9.55 32.19
N GLY A 185 14.76 -10.20 31.67
CA GLY A 185 13.38 -10.06 32.14
C GLY A 185 12.45 -10.87 31.24
N SER A 186 11.18 -11.00 31.63
CA SER A 186 10.19 -11.68 30.80
C SER A 186 9.93 -10.90 29.51
N VAL A 187 9.49 -11.59 28.45
CA VAL A 187 9.10 -10.96 27.17
C VAL A 187 8.13 -9.80 27.42
N ARG A 188 7.19 -9.98 28.35
CA ARG A 188 6.16 -9.00 28.71
C ARG A 188 6.73 -7.73 29.32
N GLN A 189 7.72 -7.87 30.21
CA GLN A 189 8.39 -6.71 30.82
C GLN A 189 9.14 -5.90 29.77
N LYS A 190 9.84 -6.58 28.86
CA LYS A 190 10.54 -5.94 27.74
C LYS A 190 9.59 -5.20 26.82
N VAL A 191 8.50 -5.85 26.41
CA VAL A 191 7.50 -5.25 25.51
C VAL A 191 6.78 -4.09 26.18
N ARG A 192 6.44 -4.19 27.48
CA ARG A 192 5.88 -3.06 28.24
C ARG A 192 6.83 -1.87 28.26
N ALA A 193 8.12 -2.10 28.54
CA ALA A 193 9.12 -1.03 28.53
C ALA A 193 9.23 -0.35 27.15
N LEU A 194 9.25 -1.12 26.07
CA LEU A 194 9.27 -0.60 24.70
C LEU A 194 7.99 0.20 24.38
N SER A 195 6.82 -0.34 24.74
CA SER A 195 5.51 0.28 24.50
C SER A 195 5.38 1.62 25.22
N SER A 196 5.65 1.67 26.53
CA SER A 196 5.55 2.91 27.31
C SER A 196 6.56 3.95 26.83
N TRP A 197 7.78 3.52 26.48
CA TRP A 197 8.77 4.42 25.90
C TRP A 197 8.29 5.02 24.57
N LEU A 198 7.81 4.20 23.63
CA LEU A 198 7.33 4.70 22.33
C LEU A 198 6.10 5.60 22.46
N ALA A 199 5.11 5.22 23.27
CA ALA A 199 3.89 6.02 23.47
C ALA A 199 4.18 7.44 23.98
N SER A 200 5.29 7.61 24.71
CA SER A 200 5.76 8.91 25.20
C SER A 200 6.79 9.60 24.30
N SER A 201 7.28 8.93 23.25
CA SER A 201 8.41 9.41 22.44
C SER A 201 8.03 10.51 21.46
N TRP A 202 6.80 10.53 20.95
CA TRP A 202 6.31 11.60 20.07
C TRP A 202 4.80 11.80 20.15
N GLU A 203 4.33 12.92 19.60
CA GLU A 203 2.92 13.25 19.43
C GLU A 203 2.34 12.56 18.18
N HIS A 204 1.20 11.87 18.35
CA HIS A 204 0.45 11.30 17.23
C HIS A 204 0.07 12.39 16.22
N THR A 205 0.47 12.21 14.96
CA THR A 205 0.14 13.13 13.86
C THR A 205 -0.47 12.38 12.69
N GLY A 206 -1.75 12.65 12.40
CA GLY A 206 -2.48 12.12 11.24
C GLY A 206 -2.55 13.09 10.05
N SER A 207 -3.20 12.65 8.97
CA SER A 207 -3.34 13.39 7.70
C SER A 207 -4.14 14.70 7.79
N GLY A 208 -4.90 14.92 8.87
CA GLY A 208 -5.57 16.21 9.12
C GLY A 208 -4.63 17.34 9.55
N ARG A 209 -3.37 17.04 9.90
CA ARG A 209 -2.39 18.02 10.41
C ARG A 209 -1.05 18.02 9.67
N ALA A 210 -0.83 17.04 8.80
CA ALA A 210 0.39 16.86 8.05
C ALA A 210 0.08 16.19 6.71
N GLU A 211 0.90 16.48 5.70
CA GLU A 211 0.71 15.99 4.33
C GLU A 211 1.63 14.81 4.00
N GLN A 212 2.77 14.72 4.69
CA GLN A 212 3.85 13.81 4.32
C GLN A 212 3.98 12.67 5.31
N TYR A 213 3.88 11.42 4.86
CA TYR A 213 4.19 10.25 5.68
C TYR A 213 5.66 10.20 6.10
N ALA A 214 5.89 9.86 7.37
CA ALA A 214 7.19 9.42 7.81
C ALA A 214 7.49 8.01 7.23
N PRO A 215 8.74 7.71 6.89
CA PRO A 215 9.13 6.35 6.50
C PRO A 215 8.84 5.33 7.60
N TRP A 216 8.51 4.10 7.23
CA TRP A 216 8.34 2.98 8.16
C TRP A 216 9.71 2.41 8.56
N ASP A 217 10.55 3.27 9.11
CA ASP A 217 11.88 2.96 9.62
C ASP A 217 12.01 3.51 11.05
N ALA A 218 12.26 2.63 12.01
CA ALA A 218 12.29 3.00 13.43
C ALA A 218 13.29 4.12 13.74
N GLN A 219 14.49 4.11 13.15
CA GLN A 219 15.50 5.14 13.42
C GLN A 219 15.08 6.50 12.85
N THR A 220 14.55 6.52 11.63
CA THR A 220 14.00 7.72 11.02
C THR A 220 12.81 8.25 11.82
N LEU A 221 11.93 7.38 12.30
CA LEU A 221 10.79 7.76 13.14
C LEU A 221 11.23 8.43 14.44
N LEU A 222 12.19 7.83 15.15
CA LEU A 222 12.77 8.40 16.38
C LEU A 222 13.52 9.72 16.12
N ALA A 223 14.00 9.96 14.90
CA ALA A 223 14.63 11.22 14.52
C ALA A 223 13.62 12.30 14.09
N TRP A 224 12.61 11.95 13.29
CA TRP A 224 11.69 12.89 12.64
C TRP A 224 10.48 13.22 13.50
N ALA A 225 9.84 12.22 14.09
CA ALA A 225 8.55 12.40 14.76
C ALA A 225 8.66 13.26 16.02
N PRO A 226 9.65 13.07 16.93
CA PRO A 226 9.79 13.95 18.09
C PRO A 226 10.10 15.40 17.70
N ARG A 227 10.86 15.60 16.62
CA ARG A 227 11.20 16.94 16.10
C ARG A 227 10.09 17.58 15.28
N GLN A 228 9.06 16.81 14.92
CA GLN A 228 7.97 17.23 14.05
C GLN A 228 8.49 17.83 12.73
N GLN A 229 9.55 17.23 12.17
CA GLN A 229 10.23 17.72 10.97
C GLN A 229 10.67 16.56 10.08
N GLY A 230 10.04 16.45 8.91
CA GLY A 230 10.41 15.51 7.85
C GLY A 230 11.40 16.10 6.85
N HIS A 231 11.67 15.35 5.77
CA HIS A 231 12.69 15.73 4.76
C HIS A 231 12.51 17.12 4.14
N ASN A 232 11.28 17.61 4.03
CA ASN A 232 10.96 18.91 3.43
C ASN A 232 10.81 20.02 4.50
N GLY A 233 11.25 19.76 5.73
CA GLY A 233 11.13 20.70 6.85
C GLY A 233 9.72 20.82 7.45
N LYS A 234 8.70 20.14 6.89
CA LYS A 234 7.33 20.15 7.40
C LYS A 234 7.09 19.04 8.43
N ARG A 235 6.00 19.18 9.19
CA ARG A 235 5.52 18.14 10.10
C ARG A 235 5.22 16.84 9.34
N PRO A 236 5.77 15.68 9.76
CA PRO A 236 5.43 14.40 9.17
C PRO A 236 4.17 13.80 9.82
N ILE A 237 3.42 13.01 9.05
CA ILE A 237 2.43 12.07 9.56
C ILE A 237 3.18 10.94 10.26
N ALA A 238 2.95 10.81 11.56
CA ALA A 238 3.52 9.82 12.45
C ALA A 238 2.40 9.32 13.39
N MET A 239 1.55 8.46 12.84
CA MET A 239 0.35 7.88 13.47
C MET A 239 0.53 6.40 13.84
N CYS A 240 -0.53 5.72 14.27
CA CYS A 240 -0.54 4.35 14.80
C CYS A 240 0.37 3.35 14.07
N VAL A 241 0.36 3.32 12.73
CA VAL A 241 1.23 2.44 11.92
C VAL A 241 2.72 2.63 12.18
N HIS A 242 3.14 3.86 12.45
CA HIS A 242 4.53 4.19 12.73
C HIS A 242 4.95 3.78 14.14
N TYR A 243 4.06 3.90 15.13
CA TYR A 243 4.32 3.34 16.46
C TYR A 243 4.44 1.82 16.41
N ALA A 244 3.53 1.14 15.69
CA ALA A 244 3.57 -0.31 15.49
C ALA A 244 4.87 -0.75 14.79
N ALA A 245 5.24 -0.10 13.69
CA ALA A 245 6.49 -0.38 12.97
C ALA A 245 7.73 -0.17 13.87
N ALA A 246 7.78 0.94 14.63
CA ALA A 246 8.87 1.22 15.54
C ALA A 246 8.98 0.16 16.66
N LEU A 247 7.84 -0.27 17.22
CA LEU A 247 7.81 -1.33 18.24
C LEU A 247 8.29 -2.66 17.68
N VAL A 248 7.83 -3.04 16.49
CA VAL A 248 8.23 -4.29 15.83
C VAL A 248 9.74 -4.30 15.58
N SER A 249 10.31 -3.23 15.01
CA SER A 249 11.75 -3.13 14.82
C SER A 249 12.52 -3.15 16.15
N ALA A 250 12.02 -2.47 17.19
CA ALA A 250 12.65 -2.46 18.50
C ALA A 250 12.61 -3.84 19.18
N ALA A 251 11.49 -4.55 19.08
CA ALA A 251 11.33 -5.91 19.59
C ALA A 251 12.28 -6.88 18.87
N GLN A 252 12.33 -6.83 17.53
CA GLN A 252 13.27 -7.65 16.76
C GLN A 252 14.73 -7.29 17.06
N ALA A 253 15.05 -6.02 17.33
CA ALA A 253 16.39 -5.60 17.76
C ALA A 253 16.85 -6.24 19.08
N VAL A 254 15.93 -6.60 19.98
CA VAL A 254 16.23 -7.32 21.22
C VAL A 254 15.95 -8.83 21.13
N GLY A 255 15.76 -9.36 19.91
CA GLY A 255 15.61 -10.78 19.64
C GLY A 255 14.20 -11.34 19.89
N LEU A 256 13.17 -10.48 19.91
CA LEU A 256 11.78 -10.89 20.07
C LEU A 256 11.09 -10.95 18.70
N PRO A 257 10.51 -12.09 18.30
CA PRO A 257 9.68 -12.16 17.11
C PRO A 257 8.46 -11.25 17.27
N ALA A 258 8.28 -10.32 16.32
CA ALA A 258 7.22 -9.31 16.38
C ALA A 258 6.76 -8.92 14.97
N ARG A 259 5.46 -8.71 14.77
CA ARG A 259 4.88 -8.31 13.47
C ARG A 259 3.84 -7.21 13.63
N CYS A 260 3.66 -6.40 12.59
CA CYS A 260 2.56 -5.46 12.54
C CYS A 260 1.24 -6.20 12.30
N ALA A 261 0.17 -5.76 12.94
CA ALA A 261 -1.18 -6.25 12.70
C ALA A 261 -2.12 -5.06 12.48
N VAL A 262 -3.06 -5.23 11.54
CA VAL A 262 -4.04 -4.20 11.18
C VAL A 262 -5.41 -4.65 11.63
N THR A 263 -6.04 -3.85 12.48
CA THR A 263 -7.45 -4.02 12.82
C THR A 263 -8.26 -3.03 11.98
N THR A 264 -9.17 -3.51 11.16
CA THR A 264 -10.03 -2.68 10.30
C THR A 264 -11.46 -3.19 10.36
N GLU A 265 -12.43 -2.29 10.18
CA GLU A 265 -13.86 -2.64 10.17
C GLU A 265 -14.24 -3.40 8.90
N SER A 266 -13.58 -3.10 7.77
CA SER A 266 -13.88 -3.70 6.48
C SER A 266 -12.71 -3.58 5.51
N CYS A 267 -12.57 -4.54 4.59
CA CYS A 267 -11.71 -4.36 3.42
C CYS A 267 -12.10 -3.07 2.66
N ASN A 268 -11.12 -2.28 2.21
CA ASN A 268 -11.30 -0.97 1.57
C ASN A 268 -11.95 0.13 2.46
N GLY A 269 -12.10 -0.11 3.76
CA GLY A 269 -12.47 0.94 4.72
C GLY A 269 -11.30 1.90 4.98
N SER A 270 -11.60 3.17 5.23
CA SER A 270 -10.60 4.13 5.70
C SER A 270 -10.37 4.04 7.21
N GLN A 271 -11.25 3.34 7.93
CA GLN A 271 -11.18 3.16 9.37
C GLN A 271 -10.37 1.92 9.69
N GLY A 272 -9.37 2.13 10.56
CA GLY A 272 -8.55 1.07 11.08
C GLY A 272 -7.54 1.60 12.07
N HIS A 273 -6.87 0.67 12.74
CA HIS A 273 -5.82 0.94 13.69
C HIS A 273 -4.71 -0.09 13.48
N PHE A 274 -3.47 0.38 13.53
CA PHE A 274 -2.30 -0.49 13.44
C PHE A 274 -1.75 -0.72 14.83
N ILE A 275 -1.59 -1.99 15.16
CA ILE A 275 -1.00 -2.48 16.40
C ILE A 275 0.16 -3.43 16.04
N ALA A 276 0.78 -4.01 17.05
CA ALA A 276 1.79 -5.05 16.88
C ALA A 276 1.41 -6.30 17.65
N GLU A 277 1.91 -7.43 17.18
CA GLU A 277 1.86 -8.71 17.89
C GLU A 277 3.30 -9.16 18.20
N VAL A 278 3.53 -9.65 19.41
CA VAL A 278 4.84 -10.17 19.85
C VAL A 278 4.70 -11.61 20.34
N TRP A 279 5.66 -12.46 20.00
CA TRP A 279 5.67 -13.87 20.40
C TRP A 279 6.19 -14.01 21.83
N ASP A 280 5.33 -14.53 22.72
CA ASP A 280 5.68 -14.94 24.07
C ASP A 280 6.06 -16.43 24.08
N ALA A 281 7.36 -16.70 24.02
CA ALA A 281 7.88 -18.06 24.00
C ALA A 281 7.58 -18.85 25.28
N GLU A 282 7.40 -18.19 26.44
CA GLU A 282 7.09 -18.86 27.71
C GLU A 282 5.69 -19.49 27.68
N ASN A 283 4.76 -18.87 26.96
CA ASN A 283 3.36 -19.30 26.87
C ASN A 283 3.01 -19.84 25.47
N ALA A 284 3.98 -19.90 24.56
CA ALA A 284 3.82 -20.36 23.18
C ALA A 284 2.65 -19.69 22.44
N GLN A 285 2.52 -18.37 22.57
CA GLN A 285 1.44 -17.60 21.97
C GLN A 285 1.89 -16.21 21.50
N TRP A 286 1.15 -15.65 20.54
CA TRP A 286 1.23 -14.23 20.21
C TRP A 286 0.39 -13.44 21.20
N PHE A 287 0.82 -12.22 21.49
CA PHE A 287 -0.04 -11.24 22.13
C PHE A 287 0.03 -9.87 21.46
N ALA A 288 -1.08 -9.17 21.45
CA ALA A 288 -1.29 -7.85 20.91
C ALA A 288 -0.82 -6.75 21.86
N VAL A 289 -0.21 -5.73 21.28
CA VAL A 289 0.26 -4.52 21.94
C VAL A 289 -0.01 -3.32 21.04
N ASP A 290 -0.62 -2.30 21.61
CA ASP A 290 -0.81 -0.99 21.00
C ASP A 290 0.23 -0.01 21.56
N PRO A 291 1.33 0.22 20.85
CA PRO A 291 2.38 1.16 21.28
C PRO A 291 1.99 2.63 21.14
N ASN A 292 0.88 2.95 20.45
CA ASN A 292 0.40 4.33 20.34
C ASN A 292 -0.38 4.73 21.61
N SER A 293 -1.10 3.79 22.22
CA SER A 293 -1.90 4.02 23.44
C SER A 293 -1.32 3.40 24.71
N ASP A 294 -0.14 2.78 24.61
CA ASP A 294 0.50 1.98 25.67
C ASP A 294 -0.42 0.89 26.25
N ALA A 295 -1.11 0.14 25.40
CA ALA A 295 -2.03 -0.91 25.81
C ALA A 295 -1.50 -2.31 25.47
N LEU A 296 -1.66 -3.25 26.40
CA LEU A 296 -1.50 -4.68 26.15
C LEU A 296 -2.87 -5.32 26.36
N PHE A 297 -3.30 -6.17 25.44
CA PHE A 297 -4.66 -6.71 25.44
C PHE A 297 -4.75 -7.99 26.25
N VAL A 298 -5.77 -8.11 27.10
CA VAL A 298 -6.00 -9.27 27.96
C VAL A 298 -7.44 -9.74 27.77
N ARG A 299 -7.64 -11.06 27.65
CA ARG A 299 -8.94 -11.74 27.72
C ARG A 299 -8.89 -12.83 28.75
N ASP A 300 -9.90 -12.87 29.60
CA ASP A 300 -10.06 -13.89 30.65
C ASP A 300 -8.81 -14.01 31.56
N GLY A 301 -8.11 -12.89 31.79
CA GLY A 301 -6.88 -12.85 32.60
C GLY A 301 -5.60 -13.26 31.85
N HIS A 302 -5.69 -13.63 30.57
CA HIS A 302 -4.57 -14.00 29.72
C HIS A 302 -4.34 -12.95 28.63
N LEU A 303 -3.08 -12.64 28.31
CA LEU A 303 -2.79 -11.75 27.19
C LEU A 303 -3.34 -12.37 25.88
N MET A 304 -4.02 -11.55 25.09
CA MET A 304 -4.43 -11.85 23.71
C MET A 304 -3.49 -11.20 22.73
#